data_AF-A0AAU9KIR9-F1
#
_entry.id   AF-A0AAU9KIR9-F1
#
_cell.length_a   1.000
_cell.length_b   1.000
_cell.length_c   1.000
_cell.angle_alpha   90.00
_cell.angle_beta   90.00
_cell.angle_gamma   90.00
#
_symmetry.space_group_name_H-M   'P 1'
#
loop_
_entity.id
_entity.type
_entity.pdbx_description
1 polymer ?
#
loop_
_entity_poly.entity_id
_entity_poly.type
_entity_poly.pdbx_seq_one_letter_code
_entity_poly.pdbx_strand_id
1 'polypeptide(L)'
;MADKKEIRSIDDIPSLNELIDKNVQKAHKLARIGKTAMEINSILETKSSIVKNCLFKNFVYLEDSDKMLIDNACYRYLAIGIGTLSFSIGVNLGLGRITKGKIYNYNRLWRWGFRTILLTAPLLVFSDYAYSAYTRVSLYLEDKYSERVKEYMKTEDPLSLNPKFYQENPDFKQKAS
;
A
#
# COMPACT_ATOMS: atom_id res chain seq x y z
N MET A 1 18.11 24.39 5.25
CA MET A 1 17.01 23.44 5.46
C MET A 1 16.84 22.69 4.16
N ALA A 2 17.09 21.38 4.13
CA ALA A 2 16.88 20.60 2.91
C ALA A 2 15.37 20.54 2.66
N ASP A 3 14.92 21.08 1.53
CA ASP A 3 13.56 20.88 1.04
C ASP A 3 13.31 19.37 0.98
N LYS A 4 12.50 18.87 1.92
CA LYS A 4 12.03 17.48 1.86
C LYS A 4 11.19 17.39 0.59
N LYS A 5 11.78 16.76 -0.44
CA LYS A 5 11.10 16.42 -1.69
C LYS A 5 9.71 15.89 -1.36
N GLU A 6 8.66 16.53 -1.89
CA GLU A 6 7.31 16.06 -1.70
C GLU A 6 7.19 14.64 -2.27
N ILE A 7 6.81 13.70 -1.40
CA ILE A 7 6.63 12.30 -1.78
C ILE A 7 5.28 12.22 -2.51
N ARG A 8 5.33 12.09 -3.84
CA ARG A 8 4.12 12.06 -4.69
C ARG A 8 3.89 10.70 -5.34
N SER A 9 4.91 9.84 -5.37
CA SER A 9 4.86 8.49 -5.94
C SER A 9 5.38 7.43 -4.98
N ILE A 10 4.95 6.18 -5.16
CA ILE A 10 5.50 5.00 -4.47
C ILE A 10 7.03 4.94 -4.60
N ASP A 11 7.55 5.39 -5.74
CA ASP A 11 8.99 5.37 -6.03
C ASP A 11 9.79 6.34 -5.14
N ASP A 12 9.14 7.37 -4.58
CA ASP A 12 9.74 8.34 -3.66
C ASP A 12 9.74 7.85 -2.19
N ILE A 13 9.02 6.77 -1.89
CA ILE A 13 8.98 6.16 -0.55
C ILE A 13 10.33 5.45 -0.29
N PRO A 14 10.84 5.34 0.95
CA PRO A 14 11.95 4.43 1.27
C PRO A 14 11.72 3.00 0.78
N SER A 15 12.79 2.25 0.54
CA SER A 15 12.66 0.85 0.08
C SER A 15 11.95 -0.01 1.14
N LEU A 16 11.31 -1.12 0.71
CA LEU A 16 10.63 -2.03 1.65
C LEU A 16 11.58 -2.56 2.73
N ASN A 17 12.82 -2.87 2.35
CA ASN A 17 13.84 -3.35 3.28
C ASN A 17 14.19 -2.30 4.34
N GLU A 18 14.35 -1.03 3.96
CA GLU A 18 14.59 0.06 4.92
C GLU A 18 13.43 0.23 5.91
N LEU A 19 12.19 0.08 5.45
CA LEU A 19 11.01 0.17 6.30
C LEU A 19 10.90 -1.04 7.25
N ILE A 20 11.24 -2.24 6.78
CA ILE A 20 11.33 -3.45 7.60
C ILE A 20 12.40 -3.28 8.66
N ASP A 21 13.60 -2.81 8.29
CA ASP A 21 14.71 -2.60 9.22
C ASP A 21 14.34 -1.62 10.33
N LYS A 22 13.64 -0.52 10.00
CA LYS A 22 13.08 0.39 11.01
C LYS A 22 12.12 -0.32 11.96
N ASN A 23 11.26 -1.19 11.45
CA ASN A 23 10.31 -1.93 12.29
C ASN A 23 11.03 -2.96 13.18
N VAL A 24 12.05 -3.63 12.64
CA VAL A 24 12.94 -4.54 13.39
C VAL A 24 13.68 -3.78 14.50
N GLN A 25 14.15 -2.57 14.24
CA GLN A 25 14.74 -1.71 15.28
C GLN A 25 13.74 -1.36 16.38
N LYS A 26 12.46 -1.11 16.06
CA LYS A 26 11.39 -0.91 17.05
C LYS A 26 11.20 -2.18 17.91
N ALA A 27 11.19 -3.35 17.28
CA ALA A 27 11.12 -4.64 17.97
C ALA A 27 12.32 -4.86 18.92
N HIS A 28 13.54 -4.57 18.47
CA HIS A 28 14.74 -4.66 19.30
C HIS A 28 14.71 -3.72 20.51
N LYS A 29 14.16 -2.50 20.36
CA LYS A 29 13.98 -1.59 21.49
C LYS A 29 13.03 -2.17 22.54
N LEU A 30 11.94 -2.81 22.13
CA LEU A 30 11.00 -3.46 23.04
C LEU A 30 11.62 -4.69 23.73
N ALA A 31 12.41 -5.47 23.00
CA ALA A 31 13.17 -6.60 23.55
C ALA A 31 14.15 -6.15 24.64
N ARG A 32 14.84 -5.00 24.46
CA ARG A 32 15.74 -4.42 25.47
C ARG A 32 15.03 -3.99 26.76
N ILE A 33 13.73 -3.74 26.70
CA ILE A 33 12.89 -3.39 27.86
C ILE A 33 12.36 -4.67 28.55
N GLY A 34 12.82 -5.86 28.12
CA GLY A 34 12.49 -7.14 28.75
C GLY A 34 11.19 -7.78 28.26
N LYS A 35 10.62 -7.30 27.14
CA LYS A 35 9.41 -7.89 26.55
C LYS A 35 9.71 -9.19 25.83
N THR A 36 8.81 -10.16 25.97
CA THR A 36 8.87 -11.45 25.26
C THR A 36 8.54 -11.26 23.77
N ALA A 37 8.98 -12.20 22.92
CA ALA A 37 8.70 -12.14 21.48
C ALA A 37 7.20 -12.04 21.16
N MET A 38 6.36 -12.76 21.92
CA MET A 38 4.90 -12.73 21.75
C MET A 38 4.31 -11.36 22.11
N GLU A 39 4.75 -10.75 23.21
CA GLU A 39 4.32 -9.41 23.59
C GLU A 39 4.77 -8.35 22.58
N ILE A 40 5.99 -8.47 22.04
CA ILE A 40 6.51 -7.53 21.04
C ILE A 40 5.63 -7.54 19.80
N ASN A 41 5.33 -8.73 19.27
CA ASN A 41 4.46 -8.86 18.10
C ASN A 41 3.08 -8.30 18.37
N SER A 42 2.46 -8.66 19.50
CA SER A 42 1.14 -8.14 19.86
C SER A 42 1.10 -6.62 19.99
N ILE A 43 2.14 -6.00 20.58
CA ILE A 43 2.24 -4.54 20.71
C ILE A 43 2.39 -3.87 19.33
N LEU A 44 3.23 -4.42 18.45
CA LEU A 44 3.46 -3.86 17.11
C LEU A 44 2.22 -4.01 16.24
N GLU A 45 1.57 -5.17 16.24
CA GLU A 45 0.31 -5.40 15.51
C GLU A 45 -0.80 -4.48 16.01
N THR A 46 -0.95 -4.34 17.33
CA THR A 46 -1.97 -3.45 17.91
C THR A 46 -1.72 -2.01 17.50
N LYS A 47 -0.47 -1.53 17.59
CA LYS A 47 -0.11 -0.18 17.13
C LYS A 47 -0.38 0.02 15.65
N SER A 48 0.04 -0.93 14.81
CA SER A 48 -0.20 -0.88 13.36
C SER A 48 -1.70 -0.81 13.06
N SER A 49 -2.50 -1.64 13.72
CA SER A 49 -3.96 -1.68 13.55
C SER A 49 -4.63 -0.37 13.97
N ILE A 50 -4.24 0.21 15.11
CA ILE A 50 -4.75 1.51 15.58
C ILE A 50 -4.44 2.61 14.57
N VAL A 51 -3.19 2.67 14.09
CA VAL A 51 -2.77 3.68 13.11
C VAL A 51 -3.56 3.52 11.81
N LYS A 52 -3.59 2.32 11.23
CA LYS A 52 -4.33 2.05 9.98
C LYS A 52 -5.81 2.41 10.09
N ASN A 53 -6.46 2.00 11.19
CA ASN A 53 -7.86 2.33 11.43
C ASN A 53 -8.09 3.83 11.58
N CYS A 54 -7.20 4.54 12.26
CA CYS A 54 -7.28 5.99 12.42
C CYS A 54 -7.14 6.70 11.07
N LEU A 55 -6.11 6.34 10.28
CA LEU A 55 -5.87 6.93 8.96
C LEU A 55 -7.03 6.65 7.98
N PHE A 56 -7.63 5.47 8.05
CA PHE A 56 -8.79 5.12 7.22
C PHE A 56 -10.02 5.96 7.59
N LYS A 57 -10.33 6.10 8.89
CA LYS A 57 -11.49 6.88 9.34
C LYS A 57 -11.32 8.39 9.16
N ASN A 58 -10.09 8.87 9.33
CA ASN A 58 -9.74 10.30 9.32
C ASN A 58 -8.94 10.69 8.08
N PHE A 59 -9.19 10.03 6.95
CA PHE A 59 -8.46 10.26 5.70
C PHE A 59 -8.45 11.73 5.25
N VAL A 60 -9.55 12.45 5.51
CA VAL A 60 -9.69 13.88 5.19
C VAL A 60 -8.64 14.74 5.91
N TYR A 61 -8.20 14.34 7.10
CA TYR A 61 -7.25 15.09 7.93
C TYR A 61 -5.79 14.77 7.61
N LEU A 62 -5.51 13.90 6.64
CA LEU A 62 -4.13 13.63 6.20
C LEU A 62 -3.55 14.80 5.40
N GLU A 63 -2.23 14.83 5.27
CA GLU A 63 -1.54 15.76 4.37
C GLU A 63 -1.93 15.45 2.91
N ASP A 64 -2.18 16.48 2.11
CA ASP A 64 -2.59 16.30 0.71
C ASP A 64 -1.56 15.52 -0.13
N SER A 65 -0.26 15.67 0.20
CA SER A 65 0.80 14.87 -0.44
C SER A 65 0.63 13.36 -0.21
N ASP A 66 0.21 12.94 0.99
CA ASP A 66 -0.03 11.52 1.28
C ASP A 66 -1.34 11.02 0.69
N LYS A 67 -2.38 11.87 0.62
CA LYS A 67 -3.62 11.55 -0.10
C LYS A 67 -3.33 11.30 -1.58
N MET A 68 -2.58 12.20 -2.22
CA MET A 68 -2.14 12.06 -3.61
C MET A 68 -1.27 10.81 -3.80
N LEU A 69 -0.39 10.48 -2.85
CA LEU A 69 0.40 9.26 -2.90
C LEU A 69 -0.49 8.00 -2.94
N ILE A 70 -1.52 7.96 -2.09
CA ILE A 70 -2.47 6.84 -2.01
C ILE A 70 -3.30 6.77 -3.29
N ASP A 71 -3.80 7.90 -3.79
CA ASP A 71 -4.58 7.95 -5.03
C ASP A 71 -3.75 7.51 -6.24
N ASN A 72 -2.52 8.00 -6.36
CA ASN A 72 -1.59 7.59 -7.42
C ASN A 72 -1.25 6.11 -7.33
N ALA A 73 -1.05 5.59 -6.11
CA ALA A 73 -0.84 4.17 -5.87
C ALA A 73 -2.05 3.34 -6.34
N CYS A 74 -3.26 3.71 -5.90
CA CYS A 74 -4.52 3.09 -6.28
C CYS A 74 -4.73 3.10 -7.81
N TYR A 75 -4.55 4.25 -8.45
CA TYR A 75 -4.66 4.37 -9.90
C TYR A 75 -3.65 3.47 -10.63
N ARG A 76 -2.39 3.46 -10.18
CA ARG A 76 -1.35 2.59 -10.75
C ARG A 76 -1.67 1.12 -10.56
N TYR A 77 -2.21 0.70 -9.41
CA TYR A 77 -2.67 -0.68 -9.21
C TYR A 77 -3.81 -1.07 -10.12
N LEU A 78 -4.82 -0.21 -10.26
CA LEU A 78 -5.95 -0.46 -11.15
C LEU A 78 -5.47 -0.54 -12.61
N ALA A 79 -4.62 0.39 -13.04
CA ALA A 79 -4.07 0.40 -14.39
C ALA A 79 -3.25 -0.85 -14.70
N ILE A 80 -2.35 -1.27 -13.79
CA ILE A 80 -1.55 -2.49 -13.97
C ILE A 80 -2.44 -3.73 -13.90
N GLY A 81 -3.40 -3.78 -12.98
CA GLY A 81 -4.31 -4.92 -12.83
C GLY A 81 -5.18 -5.12 -14.08
N ILE A 82 -5.78 -4.04 -14.58
CA ILE A 82 -6.55 -4.05 -15.84
C ILE A 82 -5.64 -4.40 -17.02
N GLY A 83 -4.44 -3.83 -17.09
CA GLY A 83 -3.47 -4.11 -18.15
C GLY A 83 -3.04 -5.58 -18.17
N THR A 84 -2.79 -6.16 -16.99
CA THR A 84 -2.43 -7.56 -16.82
C THR A 84 -3.56 -8.48 -17.27
N LEU A 85 -4.79 -8.21 -16.82
CA LEU A 85 -5.96 -9.00 -17.23
C LEU A 85 -6.21 -8.91 -18.74
N SER A 86 -6.16 -7.70 -19.29
CA SER A 86 -6.36 -7.44 -20.72
C SER A 86 -5.29 -8.13 -21.57
N PHE A 87 -4.03 -8.08 -21.12
CA PHE A 87 -2.92 -8.78 -21.78
C PHE A 87 -3.14 -10.30 -21.77
N SER A 88 -3.49 -10.89 -20.62
CA SER A 88 -3.74 -12.33 -20.51
C SER A 88 -4.89 -12.78 -21.41
N ILE A 89 -5.97 -12.01 -21.49
CA ILE A 89 -7.09 -12.29 -22.41
C ILE A 89 -6.64 -12.16 -23.87
N GLY A 90 -5.94 -11.08 -24.21
CA GLY A 90 -5.44 -10.82 -25.56
C GLY A 90 -4.49 -11.91 -26.05
N VAL A 91 -3.55 -12.35 -25.22
CA VAL A 91 -2.62 -13.43 -25.51
C VAL A 91 -3.35 -14.76 -25.71
N ASN A 92 -4.34 -15.08 -24.86
CA ASN A 92 -5.13 -16.31 -24.99
C ASN A 92 -5.91 -16.35 -26.32
N LEU A 93 -6.57 -15.24 -26.69
CA LEU A 93 -7.28 -15.11 -27.97
C LEU A 93 -6.32 -15.14 -29.17
N GLY A 94 -5.18 -14.45 -29.07
CA GLY A 94 -4.16 -14.37 -30.10
C GLY A 94 -3.52 -15.73 -30.40
N LEU A 95 -3.18 -16.50 -29.36
CA LEU A 95 -2.66 -17.86 -29.51
C LEU A 95 -3.66 -18.79 -30.20
N GLY A 96 -4.95 -18.66 -29.91
CA GLY A 96 -6.01 -19.38 -30.62
C GLY A 96 -6.02 -19.08 -32.12
N ARG A 97 -5.80 -17.82 -32.50
CA ARG A 97 -5.73 -17.38 -33.91
C ARG A 97 -4.43 -17.80 -34.60
N ILE A 98 -3.27 -17.55 -33.99
CA ILE A 98 -1.94 -17.84 -34.58
C ILE A 98 -1.76 -19.34 -34.83
N THR A 99 -2.18 -20.16 -33.87
CA THR A 99 -2.08 -21.60 -34.03
C THR A 99 -3.11 -22.18 -34.99
N LYS A 100 -3.99 -21.35 -35.60
CA LYS A 100 -5.14 -21.77 -36.41
C LYS A 100 -5.98 -22.83 -35.70
N GLY A 101 -6.09 -22.72 -34.38
CA GLY A 101 -6.75 -23.71 -33.54
C GLY A 101 -6.00 -25.03 -33.36
N LYS A 102 -4.76 -25.21 -33.84
CA LYS A 102 -3.96 -26.43 -33.57
C LYS A 102 -3.63 -26.60 -32.09
N ILE A 103 -3.61 -25.52 -31.30
CA ILE A 103 -3.58 -25.61 -29.83
C ILE A 103 -4.78 -26.40 -29.28
N TYR A 104 -5.90 -26.44 -30.02
CA TYR A 104 -7.08 -27.24 -29.66
C TYR A 104 -6.95 -28.73 -29.98
N ASN A 105 -5.89 -29.15 -30.69
CA ASN A 105 -5.61 -30.56 -30.97
C ASN A 105 -4.86 -31.26 -29.82
N TYR A 106 -4.32 -30.52 -28.85
CA TYR A 106 -3.74 -31.11 -27.65
C TYR A 106 -4.81 -31.75 -26.75
N ASN A 107 -4.41 -32.75 -25.96
CA ASN A 107 -5.29 -33.39 -24.99
C ASN A 107 -5.89 -32.34 -24.02
N ARG A 108 -7.13 -32.58 -23.54
CA ARG A 108 -7.93 -31.65 -22.73
C ARG A 108 -7.15 -31.08 -21.53
N LEU A 109 -6.33 -31.89 -20.87
CA LEU A 109 -5.49 -31.46 -19.74
C LEU A 109 -4.42 -30.43 -20.13
N TRP A 110 -3.73 -30.63 -21.25
CA TRP A 110 -2.70 -29.70 -21.74
C TRP A 110 -3.31 -28.35 -22.14
N ARG A 111 -4.47 -28.37 -22.79
CA ARG A 111 -5.23 -27.15 -23.15
C ARG A 111 -5.65 -26.37 -21.91
N TRP A 112 -6.10 -27.08 -20.88
CA TRP A 112 -6.48 -26.46 -19.61
C TRP A 112 -5.26 -25.89 -18.90
N GLY A 113 -4.17 -26.67 -18.74
CA GLY A 113 -2.95 -26.21 -18.07
C GLY A 113 -2.34 -24.97 -18.73
N PHE A 114 -2.23 -24.94 -20.06
CA PHE A 114 -1.67 -23.78 -20.77
C PHE A 114 -2.53 -22.51 -20.62
N ARG A 115 -3.87 -22.65 -20.70
CA ARG A 115 -4.80 -21.53 -20.46
C ARG A 115 -4.73 -21.03 -19.03
N THR A 116 -4.67 -21.95 -18.07
CA THR A 116 -4.54 -21.63 -16.66
C THR A 116 -3.25 -20.86 -16.42
N ILE A 117 -2.09 -21.36 -16.87
CA ILE A 117 -0.78 -20.70 -16.68
C ILE A 117 -0.75 -19.30 -17.32
N LEU A 118 -1.29 -19.14 -18.54
CA LEU A 118 -1.36 -17.84 -19.21
C LEU A 118 -2.22 -16.82 -18.45
N LEU A 119 -3.24 -17.28 -17.74
CA LEU A 119 -4.10 -16.42 -16.92
C LEU A 119 -3.48 -16.20 -15.53
N THR A 120 -2.97 -17.23 -14.89
CA THR A 120 -2.53 -17.20 -13.49
C THR A 120 -1.14 -16.61 -13.32
N ALA A 121 -0.19 -16.86 -14.23
CA ALA A 121 1.18 -16.34 -14.06
C ALA A 121 1.23 -14.81 -14.03
N PRO A 122 0.57 -14.08 -14.95
CA PRO A 122 0.52 -12.62 -14.87
C PRO A 122 -0.21 -12.12 -13.61
N LEU A 123 -1.28 -12.81 -13.20
CA LEU A 123 -1.99 -12.49 -11.96
C LEU A 123 -1.10 -12.67 -10.72
N LEU A 124 -0.29 -13.73 -10.66
CA LEU A 124 0.65 -13.96 -9.55
C LEU A 124 1.71 -12.86 -9.47
N VAL A 125 2.29 -12.47 -10.61
CA VAL A 125 3.26 -11.35 -10.68
C VAL A 125 2.60 -10.04 -10.26
N PHE A 126 1.36 -9.79 -10.69
CA PHE A 126 0.60 -8.62 -10.26
C PHE A 126 0.30 -8.65 -8.76
N SER A 127 -0.10 -9.80 -8.21
CA SER A 127 -0.38 -9.95 -6.78
C SER A 127 0.87 -9.69 -5.93
N ASP A 128 2.03 -10.20 -6.34
CA ASP A 128 3.30 -9.95 -5.65
C ASP A 128 3.68 -8.46 -5.67
N TYR A 129 3.58 -7.82 -6.84
CA TYR A 129 3.81 -6.38 -6.97
C TYR A 129 2.82 -5.56 -6.10
N ALA A 130 1.54 -5.90 -6.17
CA ALA A 130 0.48 -5.22 -5.42
C ALA A 130 0.70 -5.36 -3.90
N TYR A 131 1.08 -6.55 -3.44
CA TYR A 131 1.40 -6.81 -2.04
C TYR A 131 2.63 -6.02 -1.58
N SER A 132 3.71 -6.05 -2.35
CA SER A 132 4.95 -5.34 -2.03
C SER A 132 4.73 -3.84 -1.92
N ALA A 133 4.05 -3.25 -2.91
CA ALA A 133 3.81 -1.82 -2.91
C ALA A 133 2.73 -1.40 -1.87
N TYR A 134 1.71 -2.22 -1.60
CA TYR A 134 0.77 -2.00 -0.49
C TYR A 134 1.50 -1.97 0.85
N THR A 135 2.39 -2.94 1.06
CA THR A 135 3.18 -3.06 2.29
C THR A 135 4.10 -1.85 2.45
N ARG A 136 4.75 -1.41 1.37
CA ARG A 136 5.62 -0.23 1.36
C ARG A 136 4.87 1.05 1.73
N VAL A 137 3.71 1.31 1.09
CA VAL A 137 2.86 2.47 1.40
C VAL A 137 2.36 2.40 2.85
N SER A 138 1.88 1.22 3.27
CA SER A 138 1.34 1.02 4.62
C SER A 138 2.38 1.27 5.70
N LEU A 139 3.58 0.69 5.56
CA LEU A 139 4.66 0.88 6.52
C LEU A 139 5.17 2.32 6.55
N TYR A 140 5.22 3.00 5.41
CA TYR A 140 5.58 4.40 5.33
C TYR A 140 4.59 5.30 6.08
N LEU A 141 3.29 5.12 5.82
CA LEU A 141 2.24 5.89 6.51
C LEU A 141 2.22 5.57 8.00
N GLU A 142 2.41 4.30 8.37
CA GLU A 142 2.50 3.89 9.77
C GLU A 142 3.68 4.56 10.47
N ASP A 143 4.87 4.56 9.86
CA ASP A 143 6.05 5.22 10.42
C ASP A 143 5.81 6.73 10.60
N LYS A 144 5.27 7.39 9.56
CA LYS A 144 5.00 8.84 9.55
C LYS A 144 3.96 9.27 10.59
N TYR A 145 2.85 8.54 10.69
CA TYR A 145 1.70 8.94 11.50
C TYR A 145 1.64 8.28 12.88
N SER A 146 2.52 7.32 13.20
CA SER A 146 2.45 6.58 14.47
C SER A 146 2.36 7.44 15.73
N GLU A 147 3.19 8.49 15.84
CA GLU A 147 3.13 9.41 16.99
C GLU A 147 2.00 10.43 16.88
N ARG A 148 1.69 10.88 15.66
CA ARG A 148 0.62 11.84 15.38
C ARG A 148 -0.77 11.27 15.71
N VAL A 149 -1.01 10.01 15.39
CA VAL A 149 -2.23 9.29 15.73
C VAL A 149 -2.38 9.19 17.25
N LYS A 150 -1.30 8.93 18.00
CA LYS A 150 -1.40 8.89 19.47
C LYS A 150 -1.80 10.23 20.05
N GLU A 151 -1.30 11.32 19.48
CA GLU A 151 -1.65 12.66 19.94
C GLU A 151 -3.09 13.01 19.56
N TYR A 152 -3.48 12.72 18.32
CA TYR A 152 -4.85 12.90 17.85
C TYR A 152 -5.88 12.12 18.67
N MET A 153 -5.58 10.88 19.06
CA MET A 153 -6.47 10.08 19.90
C MET A 153 -6.64 10.65 21.32
N LYS A 154 -5.80 11.60 21.75
CA LYS A 154 -5.94 12.30 23.04
C LYS A 154 -6.61 13.66 22.89
N THR A 155 -6.27 14.40 21.84
CA THR A 155 -6.66 15.80 21.66
C THR A 155 -7.87 15.98 20.74
N GLU A 156 -8.12 15.00 19.88
CA GLU A 156 -9.09 15.05 18.77
C GLU A 156 -8.87 16.22 17.79
N ASP A 157 -7.74 16.93 17.90
CA ASP A 157 -7.42 18.10 17.08
C ASP A 157 -6.83 17.65 15.73
N PRO A 158 -7.46 17.99 14.58
CA PRO A 158 -6.93 17.69 13.24
C PRO A 158 -5.48 18.13 13.02
N LEU A 159 -5.02 19.19 13.69
CA LEU A 159 -3.63 19.66 13.61
C LEU A 159 -2.62 18.65 14.17
N SER A 160 -3.06 17.75 15.05
CA SER A 160 -2.23 16.66 15.59
C SER A 160 -1.90 15.63 14.51
N LEU A 161 -2.81 15.40 13.55
CA LEU A 161 -2.59 14.53 12.39
C LEU A 161 -1.85 15.26 11.27
N ASN A 162 -2.31 16.45 10.91
CA ASN A 162 -1.73 17.29 9.87
C ASN A 162 -1.51 18.72 10.39
N PRO A 163 -0.26 19.11 10.72
CA PRO A 163 0.06 20.45 11.20
C PRO A 163 -0.31 21.58 10.22
N LYS A 164 -0.49 21.26 8.93
CA LYS A 164 -0.87 22.20 7.87
C LYS A 164 -2.35 22.13 7.50
N PHE A 165 -3.18 21.40 8.27
CA PHE A 165 -4.55 21.07 7.90
C PHE A 165 -5.37 22.29 7.45
N TYR A 166 -5.39 23.37 8.23
CA TYR A 166 -6.15 24.59 7.90
C TYR A 166 -5.53 25.45 6.78
N GLN A 167 -4.25 25.24 6.46
CA GLN A 167 -3.61 25.88 5.30
C GLN A 167 -4.04 25.18 4.01
N GLU A 168 -4.11 23.84 4.07
CA GLU A 168 -4.55 22.98 2.95
C GLU A 168 -6.08 23.00 2.79
N ASN A 169 -6.84 23.18 3.88
CA ASN A 169 -8.30 23.12 3.92
C ASN A 169 -8.91 24.38 4.57
N PRO A 170 -8.84 25.55 3.91
CA PRO A 170 -9.31 26.82 4.48
C PRO A 170 -10.81 26.81 4.82
N ASP A 171 -11.61 26.03 4.09
CA ASP A 171 -13.06 25.92 4.29
C ASP A 171 -13.45 25.32 5.65
N PHE A 172 -12.58 24.50 6.25
CA PHE A 172 -12.79 23.94 7.59
C PHE A 172 -12.54 24.97 8.69
N LYS A 173 -11.68 25.96 8.44
CA LYS A 173 -11.41 27.05 9.38
C LYS A 173 -12.62 27.99 9.53
N GLN A 174 -13.35 28.20 8.44
CA GLN A 174 -14.56 29.05 8.42
C GLN A 174 -15.77 28.41 9.10
N LYS A 175 -15.84 27.07 9.17
CA LYS A 175 -16.94 26.34 9.84
C LYS A 175 -16.73 26.14 11.35
N ALA A 176 -15.52 26.37 11.84
CA ALA A 176 -15.15 26.23 13.25
C ALA A 176 -15.08 27.57 14.01
N SER A 177 -15.31 28.69 13.30
CA SER A 177 -15.44 30.05 13.87
C SER A 177 -16.91 30.45 13.91
#